data_AF-A0A9P8M8B6-F1
#
_entry.id   AF-A0A9P8M8B6-F1
#
_cell.length_a   1.000
_cell.length_b   1.000
_cell.length_c   1.000
_cell.angle_alpha   90.00
_cell.angle_beta   90.00
_cell.angle_gamma   90.00
#
_symmetry.space_group_name_H-M   'P 1'
#
loop_
_entity.id
_entity.type
_entity.pdbx_description
1 polymer ?
#
loop_
_entity_poly.entity_id
_entity_poly.type
_entity_poly.pdbx_seq_one_letter_code
_entity_poly.pdbx_strand_id
1 'polypeptide(L)'
;MACMEVDKKADVEVAVLSSKDIRVFVAIVLRRQASHAFLVNEPNEFLDIGLHLIPDMKSALVVSLYNGCLASEALYTDDVGNQTTAPSSMDIFGITPEGISGLARETIHDRIIGCLFGSALGDAVGLYTEFLSGDMSATAYPSRKFVLHPESEATLFRSDAHRNPHRPGEWTDDTDHALLILLSCLHKDCTELDAQDFASRLSIWVRFGLLALDTLPLGLGRTVGAIVRTRTYLDDPEGTARAHWKNTNYHAAPNGSLMRTHPLGLLCLDKPLYDTFETAAAYSVVTHVDPRCIISCAIGTALIRGLLRQQVRQEDDIDTTIAEGLSWWTGYRARQMQDPDRRDEPDLDLAEFRRHAKVENLDALQLDDALKMGYVYKTFGSGVHLLRMAMRKSADSGHSLSAQSAMFEPLMTDLVMRGGDADTNACFAGALLGAYVGYRALPPHWRDGLRHGSWLMQKTEGLCQLLGVAEGTYKGSDDKETSPDGGRGFPTEKQMDEKVMLLQADMARRQQERTRMEEQGQKKGKGIGWLKWK
;
A
#
# COMPACT_ATOMS: atom_id res chain seq x y z
N MET A 1 45.77 24.19 8.90
CA MET A 1 45.90 24.74 7.54
C MET A 1 45.34 23.73 6.57
N ALA A 2 44.17 24.01 6.00
CA ALA A 2 43.58 23.20 4.94
C ALA A 2 43.38 24.11 3.72
N CYS A 3 43.86 23.67 2.55
CA CYS A 3 43.70 24.34 1.27
C CYS A 3 42.22 24.31 0.82
N MET A 4 41.70 25.46 0.40
CA MET A 4 40.48 25.55 -0.41
C MET A 4 40.88 25.46 -1.89
N GLU A 5 40.35 24.48 -2.62
CA GLU A 5 40.21 24.57 -4.08
C GLU A 5 38.76 24.90 -4.41
N VAL A 6 38.56 25.98 -5.17
CA VAL A 6 37.24 26.49 -5.58
C VAL A 6 37.05 26.15 -7.05
N ASP A 7 36.08 25.30 -7.37
CA ASP A 7 35.65 25.04 -8.75
C ASP A 7 34.51 26.01 -9.13
N LYS A 8 34.74 26.83 -10.16
CA LYS A 8 33.93 28.01 -10.52
C LYS A 8 32.73 27.73 -11.45
N LYS A 9 32.13 26.53 -11.40
CA LYS A 9 31.00 26.21 -12.31
C LYS A 9 29.76 25.55 -11.70
N ALA A 10 29.62 25.52 -10.38
CA ALA A 10 28.35 25.22 -9.72
C ALA A 10 28.18 26.13 -8.50
N ASP A 11 27.03 26.80 -8.38
CA ASP A 11 26.69 27.67 -7.23
C ASP A 11 26.41 26.85 -5.94
N VAL A 12 27.38 26.05 -5.48
CA VAL A 12 27.33 25.32 -4.21
C VAL A 12 28.73 25.29 -3.59
N GLU A 13 28.92 25.96 -2.45
CA GLU A 13 30.13 25.81 -1.62
C GLU A 13 29.90 24.72 -0.56
N VAL A 14 30.81 23.75 -0.47
CA VAL A 14 30.84 22.74 0.59
C VAL A 14 32.15 22.90 1.36
N ALA A 15 32.07 23.19 2.67
CA ALA A 15 33.22 23.18 3.56
C ALA A 15 33.20 21.91 4.44
N VAL A 16 34.32 21.18 4.46
CA VAL A 16 34.50 19.99 5.31
C VAL A 16 35.55 20.31 6.37
N LEU A 17 35.17 20.27 7.65
CA LEU A 17 36.09 20.35 8.78
C LEU A 17 36.14 18.99 9.49
N SER A 18 37.35 18.44 9.63
CA SER A 18 37.62 17.20 10.36
C SER A 18 38.32 17.52 11.68
N SER A 19 37.76 17.04 12.78
CA SER A 19 38.44 16.89 14.07
C SER A 19 38.57 15.41 14.40
N LYS A 20 39.69 15.01 15.01
CA LYS A 20 40.12 13.60 15.12
C LYS A 20 39.32 12.74 16.11
N ASP A 21 38.42 13.30 16.92
CA ASP A 21 37.81 12.54 18.02
C ASP A 21 36.27 12.45 18.03
N ILE A 22 35.55 13.01 17.05
CA ILE A 22 34.09 12.79 16.93
C ILE A 22 33.71 12.81 15.44
N ARG A 23 33.18 11.69 14.91
CA ARG A 23 32.66 11.63 13.53
C ARG A 23 31.26 12.26 13.47
N VAL A 24 31.20 13.58 13.36
CA VAL A 24 29.98 14.29 12.94
C VAL A 24 30.16 14.71 11.48
N PHE A 25 29.24 14.29 10.62
CA PHE A 25 29.14 14.79 9.26
C PHE A 25 28.06 15.87 9.23
N VAL A 26 28.44 17.13 9.00
CA VAL A 26 27.49 18.21 8.74
C VAL A 26 27.63 18.61 7.28
N ALA A 27 26.60 18.34 6.48
CA ALA A 27 26.45 18.91 5.16
C ALA A 27 25.58 20.17 5.29
N ILE A 28 26.14 21.35 5.01
CA ILE A 28 25.38 22.60 4.97
C ILE A 28 25.03 22.88 3.51
N VAL A 29 23.75 22.77 3.16
CA VAL A 29 23.21 23.23 1.87
C VAL A 29 22.58 24.61 2.10
N LEU A 30 23.27 25.68 1.72
CA LEU A 30 22.70 27.03 1.76
C LEU A 30 21.86 27.28 0.50
N ARG A 31 20.52 27.22 0.62
CA ARG A 31 19.60 27.81 -0.37
C ARG A 31 19.05 29.14 0.17
N ARG A 32 19.05 30.15 -0.71
CA ARG A 32 18.63 31.53 -0.50
C ARG A 32 17.25 31.64 0.20
N GLN A 33 17.24 31.96 1.49
CA GLN A 33 16.83 33.26 2.06
C GLN A 33 16.74 33.14 3.60
N ALA A 34 17.88 33.46 4.22
CA ALA A 34 18.14 33.83 5.62
C ALA A 34 17.46 33.05 6.76
N SER A 35 18.20 32.08 7.31
CA SER A 35 18.29 31.88 8.76
C SER A 35 19.69 32.29 9.19
N HIS A 36 19.79 33.02 10.30
CA HIS A 36 21.01 33.65 10.77
C HIS A 36 22.13 32.62 10.96
N ALA A 37 23.36 32.96 10.55
CA ALA A 37 24.55 32.19 10.91
C ALA A 37 25.24 32.90 12.09
N PHE A 38 25.33 32.22 13.24
CA PHE A 38 26.17 32.66 14.35
C PHE A 38 27.37 31.73 14.43
N LEU A 39 28.56 32.29 14.22
CA LEU A 39 29.82 31.68 14.66
C LEU A 39 30.05 32.14 16.10
N VAL A 40 29.92 31.23 17.06
CA VAL A 40 30.37 31.48 18.43
C VAL A 40 31.75 30.87 18.55
N ASN A 41 32.76 31.70 18.78
CA ASN A 41 34.07 31.25 19.22
C ASN A 41 34.53 32.20 20.33
N GLU A 42 34.36 31.77 21.58
CA GLU A 42 34.81 32.43 22.83
C GLU A 42 34.23 33.86 23.09
N PRO A 43 34.17 34.34 24.35
CA PRO A 43 33.28 35.44 24.74
C PRO A 43 33.94 36.83 24.61
N ASN A 44 33.14 37.81 24.19
CA ASN A 44 33.36 39.26 24.16
C ASN A 44 33.91 39.86 22.85
N GLU A 45 33.01 40.18 21.90
CA GLU A 45 32.94 41.47 21.17
C GLU A 45 31.75 41.42 20.17
N PHE A 46 30.83 42.38 20.25
CA PHE A 46 29.71 42.52 19.29
C PHE A 46 30.06 43.61 18.26
N LEU A 47 29.97 43.28 16.97
CA LEU A 47 30.00 44.26 15.89
C LEU A 47 28.65 44.28 15.17
N ASP A 48 27.97 45.41 15.26
CA ASP A 48 26.66 45.68 14.68
C ASP A 48 26.80 46.19 13.24
N ILE A 49 26.10 45.56 12.29
CA ILE A 49 25.98 46.08 10.92
C ILE A 49 24.51 45.94 10.51
N GLY A 50 23.72 46.96 10.83
CA GLY A 50 22.32 47.05 10.44
C GLY A 50 22.14 47.23 8.94
N LEU A 51 21.11 46.60 8.36
CA LEU A 51 20.54 46.97 7.07
C LEU A 51 19.04 46.64 6.99
N HIS A 52 18.31 47.59 6.42
CA HIS A 52 16.85 47.78 6.48
C HIS A 52 15.99 46.69 5.80
N LEU A 53 14.82 46.47 6.40
CA LEU A 53 13.68 45.66 5.97
C LEU A 53 12.94 46.20 4.74
N ILE A 54 12.46 45.30 3.87
CA ILE A 54 11.26 45.48 3.02
C ILE A 54 10.46 44.15 3.04
N PRO A 55 9.12 44.16 3.20
CA PRO A 55 8.31 42.97 3.48
C PRO A 55 7.68 42.32 2.24
N ASP A 56 7.63 40.98 2.22
CA ASP A 56 6.48 40.13 1.86
C ASP A 56 6.93 38.74 1.38
N MET A 57 6.63 37.67 2.13
CA MET A 57 6.25 36.36 1.57
C MET A 57 5.50 35.50 2.58
N LYS A 58 4.41 34.91 2.08
CA LYS A 58 3.44 34.08 2.80
C LYS A 58 3.99 32.68 3.06
N SER A 59 3.57 32.17 4.20
CA SER A 59 3.91 30.94 4.90
C SER A 59 3.80 29.63 4.10
N ALA A 60 4.78 28.75 4.31
CA ALA A 60 4.65 27.29 4.18
C ALA A 60 5.34 26.64 5.40
N LEU A 61 4.58 25.86 6.17
CA LEU A 61 5.00 25.21 7.42
C LEU A 61 5.45 23.77 7.12
N VAL A 62 6.71 23.44 7.40
CA VAL A 62 7.21 22.06 7.42
C VAL A 62 7.55 21.71 8.87
N VAL A 63 6.74 20.85 9.48
CA VAL A 63 7.05 20.26 10.78
C VAL A 63 7.97 19.06 10.54
N SER A 64 9.26 19.20 10.85
CA SER A 64 10.21 18.08 10.94
C SER A 64 10.59 17.93 12.41
N LEU A 65 10.03 16.94 13.09
CA LEU A 65 10.46 16.54 14.43
C LEU A 65 11.70 15.65 14.28
N TYR A 66 12.86 16.16 14.67
CA TYR A 66 14.10 15.40 14.73
C TYR A 66 14.27 14.77 16.11
N ASN A 67 14.69 13.50 16.12
CA ASN A 67 14.94 12.68 17.29
C ASN A 67 16.08 13.23 18.17
N GLY A 68 15.94 12.97 19.47
CA GLY A 68 16.80 13.40 20.56
C GLY A 68 18.30 13.40 20.30
N CYS A 69 18.91 14.54 20.61
CA CYS A 69 20.25 14.61 21.17
C CYS A 69 20.21 15.60 22.33
N LEU A 70 20.71 15.14 23.47
CA LEU A 70 20.82 15.79 24.78
C LEU A 70 20.67 17.33 24.77
N ALA A 71 19.60 17.82 25.39
CA ALA A 71 19.50 19.21 25.80
C ALA A 71 20.62 19.52 26.79
N SER A 72 21.63 20.28 26.37
CA SER A 72 22.39 21.08 27.32
C SER A 72 21.55 22.31 27.61
N GLU A 73 20.92 22.36 28.79
CA GLU A 73 20.19 23.52 29.29
C GLU A 73 21.17 24.69 29.41
N ALA A 74 21.10 25.64 28.48
CA ALA A 74 21.77 26.93 28.63
C ALA A 74 20.91 27.81 29.56
N LEU A 75 21.33 27.91 30.83
CA LEU A 75 20.77 28.84 31.80
C LEU A 75 21.20 30.26 31.44
N TYR A 76 20.24 31.17 31.26
CA TYR A 76 20.53 32.61 31.24
C TYR A 76 20.08 33.24 32.56
N THR A 77 20.87 34.22 33.01
CA THR A 77 20.58 35.06 34.18
C THR A 77 20.06 36.39 33.67
N ASP A 78 18.89 36.82 34.17
CA ASP A 78 18.40 38.17 33.91
C ASP A 78 19.21 39.21 34.72
N ASP A 79 19.04 40.50 34.40
CA ASP A 79 19.74 41.62 35.07
C ASP A 79 19.39 41.78 36.57
N VAL A 80 18.55 40.87 37.12
CA VAL A 80 18.15 40.82 38.54
C VAL A 80 18.61 39.51 39.21
N GLY A 81 19.33 38.64 38.49
CA GLY A 81 19.95 37.43 39.04
C GLY A 81 19.01 36.22 39.16
N ASN A 82 17.83 36.24 38.54
CA ASN A 82 16.96 35.07 38.48
C ASN A 82 17.36 34.14 37.33
N GLN A 83 17.50 32.86 37.65
CA GLN A 83 17.64 31.81 36.64
C GLN A 83 16.27 31.51 36.06
N THR A 84 16.08 31.81 34.78
CA THR A 84 14.87 31.41 34.04
C THR A 84 15.28 30.57 32.83
N THR A 85 14.50 29.52 32.57
CA THR A 85 14.64 28.71 31.37
C THR A 85 14.21 29.54 30.17
N ALA A 86 15.04 29.60 29.11
CA ALA A 86 14.63 30.23 27.87
C ALA A 86 13.34 29.54 27.37
N PRO A 87 12.32 30.29 26.91
CA PRO A 87 11.15 29.67 26.31
C PRO A 87 11.64 28.82 25.15
N SER A 88 11.43 27.51 25.25
CA SER A 88 11.83 26.56 24.22
C SER A 88 11.22 27.02 22.90
N SER A 89 12.08 27.41 21.97
CA SER A 89 11.68 27.79 20.62
C SER A 89 11.02 26.60 19.93
N MET A 90 9.69 26.51 19.99
CA MET A 90 8.78 25.88 19.02
C MET A 90 7.37 25.83 19.60
N ASP A 91 6.74 27.00 19.79
CA ASP A 91 5.31 27.04 20.07
C ASP A 91 4.63 28.10 19.19
N ILE A 92 4.52 27.79 17.90
CA ILE A 92 3.92 28.69 16.89
C ILE A 92 2.38 28.72 17.04
N PHE A 93 1.78 27.74 17.73
CA PHE A 93 0.32 27.54 17.77
C PHE A 93 -0.28 27.27 19.16
N GLY A 94 0.51 27.12 20.22
CA GLY A 94 0.01 26.80 21.56
C GLY A 94 -0.54 25.37 21.68
N ILE A 95 -0.07 24.42 20.85
CA ILE A 95 -0.58 23.04 20.85
C ILE A 95 0.23 22.22 21.85
N THR A 96 -0.45 21.63 22.83
CA THR A 96 0.23 20.80 23.83
C THR A 96 0.82 19.53 23.22
N PRO A 97 1.81 18.89 23.86
CA PRO A 97 2.33 17.59 23.43
C PRO A 97 1.25 16.51 23.25
N GLU A 98 0.21 16.52 24.11
CA GLU A 98 -0.95 15.65 24.00
C GLU A 98 -1.78 15.98 22.75
N GLY A 99 -1.94 17.27 22.43
CA GLY A 99 -2.58 17.74 21.21
C GLY A 99 -1.84 17.28 19.95
N ILE A 100 -0.51 17.41 19.91
CA ILE A 100 0.33 16.91 18.82
C ILE A 100 0.16 15.39 18.67
N SER A 101 0.19 14.66 19.79
CA SER A 101 -0.01 13.21 19.81
C SER A 101 -1.41 12.80 19.35
N GLY A 102 -2.44 13.57 19.71
CA GLY A 102 -3.80 13.40 19.20
C GLY A 102 -3.89 13.56 17.69
N LEU A 103 -3.32 14.63 17.13
CA LEU A 103 -3.29 14.88 15.68
C LEU A 103 -2.51 13.79 14.93
N ALA A 104 -1.40 13.32 15.50
CA ALA A 104 -0.63 12.22 14.93
C ALA A 104 -1.44 10.91 14.90
N ARG A 105 -2.10 10.55 16.01
CA ARG A 105 -2.97 9.36 16.09
C ARG A 105 -4.09 9.41 15.05
N GLU A 106 -4.77 10.55 14.96
CA GLU A 106 -5.85 10.77 13.98
C GLU A 106 -5.35 10.60 12.52
N THR A 107 -4.16 11.11 12.22
CA THR A 107 -3.57 10.98 10.88
C THR A 107 -3.18 9.54 10.57
N ILE A 108 -2.59 8.82 11.55
CA ILE A 108 -2.21 7.41 11.39
C ILE A 108 -3.47 6.54 11.24
N HIS A 109 -4.50 6.80 12.04
CA HIS A 109 -5.81 6.14 11.96
C HIS A 109 -6.43 6.26 10.56
N ASP A 110 -6.54 7.48 10.04
CA ASP A 110 -7.09 7.73 8.71
C ASP A 110 -6.28 7.03 7.60
N ARG A 111 -4.96 6.94 7.75
CA ARG A 111 -4.07 6.24 6.80
C ARG A 111 -4.11 4.71 6.91
N ILE A 112 -4.31 4.16 8.11
CA ILE A 112 -4.52 2.71 8.30
C ILE A 112 -5.79 2.29 7.59
N ILE A 113 -6.90 3.00 7.84
CA ILE A 113 -8.17 2.73 7.15
C ILE A 113 -8.02 2.97 5.66
N GLY A 114 -7.36 4.07 5.28
CA GLY A 114 -7.09 4.39 3.89
C GLY A 114 -6.36 3.27 3.15
N CYS A 115 -5.34 2.66 3.78
CA CYS A 115 -4.60 1.54 3.20
C CYS A 115 -5.49 0.32 2.92
N LEU A 116 -6.28 -0.12 3.91
CA LEU A 116 -7.09 -1.33 3.79
C LEU A 116 -8.32 -1.14 2.89
N PHE A 117 -8.97 0.04 2.94
CA PHE A 117 -10.04 0.34 2.00
C PHE A 117 -9.50 0.64 0.60
N GLY A 118 -8.36 1.32 0.49
CA GLY A 118 -7.75 1.62 -0.79
C GLY A 118 -7.41 0.36 -1.57
N SER A 119 -6.87 -0.67 -0.90
CA SER A 119 -6.61 -1.97 -1.52
C SER A 119 -7.90 -2.67 -1.94
N ALA A 120 -8.88 -2.79 -1.04
CA ALA A 120 -10.17 -3.44 -1.32
C ALA A 120 -10.97 -2.74 -2.43
N LEU A 121 -10.91 -1.40 -2.51
CA LEU A 121 -11.51 -0.63 -3.60
C LEU A 121 -10.76 -0.85 -4.92
N GLY A 122 -9.42 -0.92 -4.86
CA GLY A 122 -8.60 -1.23 -6.02
C GLY A 122 -8.95 -2.59 -6.61
N ASP A 123 -9.01 -3.62 -5.77
CA ASP A 123 -9.45 -4.98 -6.12
C ASP A 123 -10.86 -4.97 -6.76
N ALA A 124 -11.86 -4.44 -6.04
CA ALA A 124 -13.25 -4.43 -6.51
C ALA A 124 -13.47 -3.67 -7.82
N VAL A 125 -12.75 -2.56 -8.04
CA VAL A 125 -12.84 -1.78 -9.29
C VAL A 125 -11.98 -2.41 -10.39
N GLY A 126 -10.84 -3.00 -10.06
CA GLY A 126 -9.96 -3.66 -11.03
C GLY A 126 -10.58 -4.91 -11.66
N LEU A 127 -11.45 -5.62 -10.94
CA LEU A 127 -12.24 -6.74 -11.48
C LEU A 127 -13.04 -6.38 -12.73
N TYR A 128 -13.45 -5.11 -12.90
CA TYR A 128 -14.16 -4.66 -14.10
C TYR A 128 -13.36 -4.93 -15.38
N THR A 129 -12.03 -4.83 -15.36
CA THR A 129 -11.17 -4.91 -16.55
C THR A 129 -10.12 -6.01 -16.51
N GLU A 130 -10.07 -6.80 -15.44
CA GLU A 130 -9.21 -7.99 -15.34
C GLU A 130 -9.32 -8.95 -16.55
N PHE A 131 -8.19 -9.41 -17.07
CA PHE A 131 -8.05 -10.23 -18.29
C PHE A 131 -8.52 -9.56 -19.61
N LEU A 132 -8.92 -8.29 -19.59
CA LEU A 132 -9.17 -7.52 -20.81
C LEU A 132 -7.88 -6.85 -21.28
N SER A 133 -7.71 -6.62 -22.58
CA SER A 133 -6.72 -5.66 -23.05
C SER A 133 -7.15 -4.21 -22.76
N GLY A 134 -6.24 -3.25 -22.89
CA GLY A 134 -6.59 -1.83 -22.81
C GLY A 134 -7.70 -1.44 -23.79
N ASP A 135 -7.63 -1.94 -25.03
CA ASP A 135 -8.64 -1.70 -26.07
C ASP A 135 -10.01 -2.33 -25.72
N MET A 136 -10.00 -3.55 -25.18
CA MET A 136 -11.22 -4.23 -24.74
C MET A 136 -11.83 -3.52 -23.53
N SER A 137 -11.01 -3.02 -22.61
CA SER A 137 -11.43 -2.20 -21.48
C SER A 137 -12.09 -0.91 -21.94
N ALA A 138 -11.47 -0.19 -22.87
CA ALA A 138 -12.02 1.04 -23.46
C ALA A 138 -13.35 0.80 -24.19
N THR A 139 -13.49 -0.35 -24.84
CA THR A 139 -14.74 -0.75 -25.51
C THR A 139 -15.84 -1.10 -24.52
N ALA A 140 -15.50 -1.84 -23.44
CA ALA A 140 -16.46 -2.27 -22.43
C ALA A 140 -16.90 -1.10 -21.53
N TYR A 141 -16.01 -0.16 -21.23
CA TYR A 141 -16.22 0.95 -20.30
C TYR A 141 -15.81 2.31 -20.92
N PRO A 142 -16.51 2.75 -21.98
CA PRO A 142 -16.12 3.95 -22.73
C PRO A 142 -16.22 5.25 -21.91
N SER A 143 -17.06 5.27 -20.87
CA SER A 143 -17.18 6.41 -19.96
C SER A 143 -15.97 6.58 -19.06
N ARG A 144 -15.18 5.53 -18.83
CA ARG A 144 -14.13 5.46 -17.80
C ARG A 144 -14.64 5.88 -16.42
N LYS A 145 -15.90 5.56 -16.12
CA LYS A 145 -16.53 5.84 -14.82
C LYS A 145 -17.04 4.54 -14.25
N PHE A 146 -16.59 4.23 -13.03
CA PHE A 146 -17.06 3.10 -12.25
C PHE A 146 -17.84 3.66 -11.06
N VAL A 147 -19.04 3.15 -10.83
CA VAL A 147 -19.93 3.56 -9.74
C VAL A 147 -20.26 2.32 -8.94
N LEU A 148 -20.08 2.37 -7.62
CA LEU A 148 -20.45 1.29 -6.71
C LEU A 148 -21.68 1.66 -5.87
N HIS A 149 -21.91 2.95 -5.61
CA HIS A 149 -23.05 3.47 -4.87
C HIS A 149 -23.68 4.70 -5.56
N PRO A 150 -25.02 4.88 -5.53
CA PRO A 150 -26.01 3.94 -5.00
C PRO A 150 -26.11 2.66 -5.83
N GLU A 151 -26.53 1.55 -5.22
CA GLU A 151 -26.57 0.23 -5.89
C GLU A 151 -27.43 0.26 -7.18
N SER A 152 -28.48 1.09 -7.21
CA SER A 152 -29.34 1.29 -8.38
C SER A 152 -28.63 1.89 -9.60
N GLU A 153 -27.50 2.56 -9.38
CA GLU A 153 -26.67 3.21 -10.40
C GLU A 153 -25.31 2.53 -10.55
N ALA A 154 -25.09 1.41 -9.84
CA ALA A 154 -23.83 0.70 -9.88
C ALA A 154 -23.49 0.28 -11.33
N THR A 155 -22.25 0.52 -11.73
CA THR A 155 -21.78 0.16 -13.06
C THR A 155 -21.86 -1.35 -13.21
N LEU A 156 -22.56 -1.83 -14.24
CA LEU A 156 -22.70 -3.26 -14.45
C LEU A 156 -21.39 -3.87 -14.95
N PHE A 157 -21.04 -5.04 -14.45
CA PHE A 157 -19.99 -5.84 -15.06
C PHE A 157 -20.36 -6.23 -16.49
N ARG A 158 -19.34 -6.26 -17.35
CA ARG A 158 -19.38 -6.99 -18.62
C ARG A 158 -19.76 -8.44 -18.30
N SER A 159 -20.67 -9.01 -19.10
CA SER A 159 -21.07 -10.41 -18.94
C SER A 159 -20.00 -11.32 -19.54
N ASP A 160 -19.34 -12.11 -18.67
CA ASP A 160 -18.41 -13.18 -19.03
C ASP A 160 -18.26 -14.15 -17.84
N ALA A 161 -17.66 -15.32 -18.09
CA ALA A 161 -17.52 -16.36 -17.09
C ALA A 161 -16.71 -15.93 -15.84
N HIS A 162 -15.83 -14.93 -15.99
CA HIS A 162 -14.96 -14.45 -14.93
C HIS A 162 -15.71 -13.51 -13.97
N ARG A 163 -16.47 -12.56 -14.50
CA ARG A 163 -17.19 -11.54 -13.71
C ARG A 163 -18.59 -11.97 -13.26
N ASN A 164 -19.20 -12.93 -13.96
CA ASN A 164 -20.57 -13.37 -13.64
C ASN A 164 -20.78 -13.89 -12.21
N PRO A 165 -19.81 -14.58 -11.58
CA PRO A 165 -19.91 -14.96 -10.17
C PRO A 165 -20.07 -13.76 -9.23
N HIS A 166 -19.55 -12.59 -9.61
CA HIS A 166 -19.43 -11.42 -8.74
C HIS A 166 -20.59 -10.42 -8.89
N ARG A 167 -20.66 -9.50 -7.94
CA ARG A 167 -21.53 -8.32 -7.91
C ARG A 167 -20.70 -7.03 -7.76
N PRO A 168 -21.18 -5.88 -8.27
CA PRO A 168 -20.50 -4.60 -8.05
C PRO A 168 -20.17 -4.38 -6.57
N GLY A 169 -18.93 -3.96 -6.31
CA GLY A 169 -18.41 -3.74 -4.96
C GLY A 169 -17.90 -4.98 -4.24
N GLU A 170 -18.01 -6.18 -4.83
CA GLU A 170 -17.27 -7.35 -4.34
C GLU A 170 -15.80 -7.26 -4.71
N TRP A 171 -14.95 -7.65 -3.77
CA TRP A 171 -13.52 -7.88 -3.96
C TRP A 171 -13.23 -9.37 -4.24
N THR A 172 -11.98 -9.71 -4.51
CA THR A 172 -11.51 -11.03 -4.94
C THR A 172 -10.53 -11.64 -3.94
N ASP A 173 -9.67 -12.56 -4.39
CA ASP A 173 -8.70 -13.24 -3.53
C ASP A 173 -7.57 -12.33 -3.06
N ASP A 174 -7.32 -11.20 -3.72
CA ASP A 174 -6.37 -10.19 -3.27
C ASP A 174 -6.71 -9.67 -1.88
N THR A 175 -7.94 -9.18 -1.72
CA THR A 175 -8.45 -8.67 -0.45
C THR A 175 -8.66 -9.80 0.55
N ASP A 176 -9.24 -10.93 0.13
CA ASP A 176 -9.45 -12.06 1.05
C ASP A 176 -8.13 -12.56 1.64
N HIS A 177 -7.07 -12.73 0.83
CA HIS A 177 -5.77 -13.16 1.33
C HIS A 177 -5.09 -12.12 2.23
N ALA A 178 -5.26 -10.82 1.95
CA ALA A 178 -4.81 -9.76 2.84
C ALA A 178 -5.54 -9.82 4.19
N LEU A 179 -6.85 -10.09 4.17
CA LEU A 179 -7.67 -10.27 5.36
C LEU A 179 -7.24 -11.49 6.17
N LEU A 180 -6.76 -12.58 5.57
CA LEU A 180 -6.24 -13.72 6.33
C LEU A 180 -5.03 -13.32 7.21
N ILE A 181 -4.17 -12.44 6.70
CA ILE A 181 -3.03 -11.88 7.46
C ILE A 181 -3.55 -10.99 8.59
N LEU A 182 -4.49 -10.10 8.29
CA LEU A 182 -5.10 -9.22 9.28
C LEU A 182 -5.79 -10.01 10.40
N LEU A 183 -6.65 -10.97 10.04
CA LEU A 183 -7.40 -11.79 10.99
C LEU A 183 -6.48 -12.67 11.84
N SER A 184 -5.38 -13.19 11.27
CA SER A 184 -4.33 -13.88 12.02
C SER A 184 -3.75 -13.00 13.13
N CYS A 185 -3.36 -11.76 12.80
CA CYS A 185 -2.84 -10.80 13.77
C CYS A 185 -3.89 -10.43 14.82
N LEU A 186 -5.09 -10.04 14.39
CA LEU A 186 -6.17 -9.65 15.29
C LEU A 186 -6.49 -10.76 16.28
N HIS A 187 -6.60 -12.01 15.82
CA HIS A 187 -6.89 -13.16 16.69
C HIS A 187 -5.91 -13.31 17.86
N LYS A 188 -4.66 -12.87 17.66
CA LYS A 188 -3.58 -12.91 18.64
C LYS A 188 -3.28 -11.56 19.28
N ASP A 189 -4.23 -10.62 19.23
CA ASP A 189 -4.12 -9.25 19.74
C ASP A 189 -2.88 -8.51 19.19
N CYS A 190 -2.45 -8.88 17.98
CA CYS A 190 -1.24 -8.40 17.32
C CYS A 190 0.05 -8.50 18.14
N THR A 191 0.10 -9.46 19.09
CA THR A 191 1.29 -9.75 19.88
C THR A 191 2.38 -10.47 19.08
N GLU A 192 2.01 -11.18 18.01
CA GLU A 192 2.93 -11.85 17.10
C GLU A 192 2.43 -11.85 15.66
N LEU A 193 3.38 -11.94 14.71
CA LEU A 193 3.11 -12.14 13.29
C LEU A 193 3.53 -13.56 12.92
N ASP A 194 2.55 -14.41 12.64
CA ASP A 194 2.74 -15.84 12.41
C ASP A 194 2.41 -16.22 10.96
N ALA A 195 3.47 -16.40 10.17
CA ALA A 195 3.34 -16.83 8.77
C ALA A 195 2.80 -18.26 8.63
N GLN A 196 2.97 -19.12 9.64
CA GLN A 196 2.46 -20.50 9.64
C GLN A 196 0.95 -20.54 9.91
N ASP A 197 0.46 -19.69 10.81
CA ASP A 197 -0.99 -19.49 11.00
C ASP A 197 -1.62 -18.92 9.72
N PHE A 198 -0.96 -17.95 9.06
CA PHE A 198 -1.39 -17.49 7.74
C PHE A 198 -1.42 -18.61 6.70
N ALA A 199 -0.39 -19.47 6.64
CA ALA A 199 -0.39 -20.63 5.74
C ALA A 199 -1.58 -21.57 6.00
N SER A 200 -1.90 -21.81 7.27
CA SER A 200 -3.04 -22.63 7.70
C SER A 200 -4.37 -22.01 7.28
N ARG A 201 -4.53 -20.70 7.48
CA ARG A 201 -5.71 -19.93 7.04
C ARG A 201 -5.86 -19.90 5.53
N LEU A 202 -4.75 -19.81 4.79
CA LEU A 202 -4.74 -19.89 3.34
C LEU A 202 -5.22 -21.27 2.85
N SER A 203 -4.80 -22.35 3.51
CA SER A 203 -5.31 -23.69 3.23
C SER A 203 -6.81 -23.85 3.50
N ILE A 204 -7.33 -23.18 4.54
CA ILE A 204 -8.76 -23.13 4.85
C ILE A 204 -9.50 -22.36 3.74
N TRP A 205 -9.00 -21.18 3.37
CA TRP A 205 -9.61 -20.34 2.34
C TRP A 205 -9.65 -21.08 1.00
N VAL A 206 -8.57 -21.73 0.56
CA VAL A 206 -8.55 -22.50 -0.70
C VAL A 206 -9.63 -23.59 -0.75
N ARG A 207 -10.04 -24.11 0.41
CA ARG A 207 -11.09 -25.13 0.51
C ARG A 207 -12.49 -24.53 0.67
N PHE A 208 -12.64 -23.42 1.40
CA PHE A 208 -13.94 -22.97 1.89
C PHE A 208 -14.29 -21.50 1.62
N GLY A 209 -13.34 -20.70 1.13
CA GLY A 209 -13.45 -19.24 1.01
C GLY A 209 -13.25 -18.52 2.35
N LEU A 210 -13.62 -17.24 2.43
CA LEU A 210 -13.45 -16.45 3.64
C LEU A 210 -14.63 -16.69 4.60
N LEU A 211 -14.42 -17.62 5.53
CA LEU A 211 -15.46 -18.08 6.47
C LEU A 211 -16.07 -16.96 7.32
N ALA A 212 -15.29 -15.93 7.67
CA ALA A 212 -15.82 -14.78 8.43
C ALA A 212 -17.02 -14.11 7.72
N LEU A 213 -16.97 -14.04 6.38
CA LEU A 213 -18.00 -13.43 5.54
C LEU A 213 -18.90 -14.44 4.82
N ASP A 214 -18.67 -15.73 5.03
CA ASP A 214 -19.37 -16.84 4.36
C ASP A 214 -19.23 -16.84 2.83
N THR A 215 -18.13 -16.29 2.30
CA THR A 215 -17.88 -16.18 0.85
C THR A 215 -17.23 -17.45 0.28
N LEU A 216 -17.34 -17.67 -1.03
CA LEU A 216 -16.67 -18.75 -1.76
C LEU A 216 -15.25 -18.34 -2.17
N PRO A 217 -14.33 -19.30 -2.38
CA PRO A 217 -12.95 -19.02 -2.79
C PRO A 217 -12.85 -18.73 -4.30
N LEU A 218 -13.45 -17.61 -4.70
CA LEU A 218 -13.37 -17.09 -6.08
C LEU A 218 -12.03 -16.38 -6.29
N GLY A 219 -11.55 -16.32 -7.54
CA GLY A 219 -10.29 -15.64 -7.88
C GLY A 219 -9.00 -16.47 -7.75
N LEU A 220 -9.02 -17.59 -7.01
CA LEU A 220 -7.82 -18.38 -6.68
C LEU A 220 -6.81 -18.56 -7.83
N GLY A 221 -5.67 -17.88 -7.70
CA GLY A 221 -4.54 -17.99 -8.62
C GLY A 221 -3.96 -19.40 -8.74
N ARG A 222 -3.51 -19.75 -9.95
CA ARG A 222 -2.98 -21.10 -10.29
C ARG A 222 -1.81 -21.54 -9.40
N THR A 223 -0.86 -20.64 -9.13
CA THR A 223 0.32 -20.93 -8.29
C THR A 223 -0.08 -21.25 -6.85
N VAL A 224 -0.92 -20.41 -6.24
CA VAL A 224 -1.43 -20.63 -4.88
C VAL A 224 -2.21 -21.94 -4.82
N GLY A 225 -3.10 -22.19 -5.79
CA GLY A 225 -3.92 -23.39 -5.82
C GLY A 225 -3.08 -24.68 -5.98
N ALA A 226 -2.01 -24.64 -6.78
CA ALA A 226 -1.12 -25.79 -6.96
C ALA A 226 -0.29 -26.08 -5.70
N ILE A 227 0.20 -25.05 -5.01
CA ILE A 227 1.04 -25.19 -3.82
C ILE A 227 0.19 -25.61 -2.62
N VAL A 228 -0.85 -24.84 -2.30
CA VAL A 228 -1.62 -24.96 -1.06
C VAL A 228 -2.45 -26.25 -1.01
N ARG A 229 -2.86 -26.79 -2.17
CA ARG A 229 -3.57 -28.09 -2.24
C ARG A 229 -2.64 -29.30 -2.10
N THR A 230 -1.33 -29.10 -2.02
CA THR A 230 -0.39 -30.20 -1.78
C THR A 230 -0.57 -30.71 -0.35
N ARG A 231 -0.67 -32.03 -0.17
CA ARG A 231 -0.97 -32.65 1.13
C ARG A 231 0.00 -32.26 2.26
N THR A 232 1.27 -32.09 1.93
CA THR A 232 2.35 -31.76 2.89
C THR A 232 2.59 -30.26 3.00
N TYR A 233 1.74 -29.42 2.39
CA TYR A 233 1.94 -27.96 2.37
C TYR A 233 2.09 -27.37 3.77
N LEU A 234 1.25 -27.80 4.73
CA LEU A 234 1.32 -27.27 6.10
C LEU A 234 2.51 -27.78 6.91
N ASP A 235 3.17 -28.87 6.47
CA ASP A 235 4.37 -29.38 7.13
C ASP A 235 5.58 -28.48 6.80
N ASP A 236 5.64 -27.99 5.56
CA ASP A 236 6.70 -27.09 5.06
C ASP A 236 6.18 -26.22 3.89
N PRO A 237 5.55 -25.06 4.19
CA PRO A 237 5.00 -24.19 3.15
C PRO A 237 6.07 -23.67 2.17
N GLU A 238 7.22 -23.23 2.71
CA GLU A 238 8.33 -22.69 1.90
C GLU A 238 8.95 -23.77 1.02
N GLY A 239 9.23 -24.96 1.55
CA GLY A 239 9.75 -26.07 0.76
C GLY A 239 8.77 -26.55 -0.31
N THR A 240 7.47 -26.58 -0.01
CA THR A 240 6.43 -26.91 -0.99
C THR A 240 6.38 -25.87 -2.12
N ALA A 241 6.43 -24.58 -1.77
CA ALA A 241 6.50 -23.49 -2.75
C ALA A 241 7.77 -23.54 -3.59
N ARG A 242 8.91 -23.88 -2.97
CA ARG A 242 10.21 -24.05 -3.64
C ARG A 242 10.22 -25.22 -4.62
N ALA A 243 9.65 -26.36 -4.24
CA ALA A 243 9.49 -27.50 -5.13
C ALA A 243 8.64 -27.14 -6.35
N HIS A 244 7.53 -26.41 -6.15
CA HIS A 244 6.70 -25.91 -7.23
C HIS A 244 7.49 -24.95 -8.15
N TRP A 245 8.18 -23.96 -7.60
CA TRP A 245 8.97 -23.00 -8.37
C TRP A 245 10.09 -23.68 -9.19
N LYS A 246 10.79 -24.66 -8.61
CA LYS A 246 11.78 -25.50 -9.30
C LYS A 246 11.17 -26.25 -10.48
N ASN A 247 9.96 -26.78 -10.35
CA ASN A 247 9.25 -27.45 -11.45
C ASN A 247 8.86 -26.51 -12.60
N THR A 248 8.84 -25.20 -12.36
CA THR A 248 8.68 -24.18 -13.43
C THR A 248 10.00 -23.75 -14.05
N ASN A 249 11.12 -24.43 -13.74
CA ASN A 249 12.49 -24.02 -14.06
C ASN A 249 12.79 -22.60 -13.58
N TYR A 250 12.28 -22.24 -12.40
CA TYR A 250 12.48 -20.93 -11.78
C TYR A 250 11.92 -19.73 -12.58
N HIS A 251 11.05 -19.97 -13.56
CA HIS A 251 10.52 -18.90 -14.41
C HIS A 251 9.30 -18.20 -13.81
N ALA A 252 8.53 -18.87 -12.95
CA ALA A 252 7.32 -18.30 -12.38
C ALA A 252 7.61 -17.22 -11.33
N ALA A 253 7.18 -15.98 -11.60
CA ALA A 253 7.10 -14.90 -10.61
C ALA A 253 5.75 -14.17 -10.64
N PRO A 254 4.68 -14.84 -10.19
CA PRO A 254 3.37 -14.22 -10.05
C PRO A 254 3.33 -13.19 -8.91
N ASN A 255 2.40 -12.25 -9.00
CA ASN A 255 2.13 -11.21 -8.00
C ASN A 255 1.31 -11.67 -6.78
N GLY A 256 0.89 -12.94 -6.70
CA GLY A 256 -0.03 -13.45 -5.67
C GLY A 256 0.45 -13.33 -4.21
N SER A 257 1.73 -13.07 -3.98
CA SER A 257 2.26 -12.69 -2.66
C SER A 257 2.24 -11.19 -2.41
N LEU A 258 2.50 -10.37 -3.45
CA LEU A 258 2.53 -8.91 -3.35
C LEU A 258 1.13 -8.35 -3.06
N MET A 259 0.10 -8.90 -3.70
CA MET A 259 -1.28 -8.41 -3.56
C MET A 259 -1.78 -8.33 -2.11
N ARG A 260 -1.29 -9.25 -1.27
CA ARG A 260 -1.79 -9.46 0.09
C ARG A 260 -0.90 -8.92 1.20
N THR A 261 0.32 -8.46 0.92
CA THR A 261 1.31 -8.12 1.98
C THR A 261 1.21 -6.70 2.52
N HIS A 262 0.32 -5.86 1.98
CA HIS A 262 0.13 -4.49 2.44
C HIS A 262 -0.28 -4.36 3.93
N PRO A 263 -1.08 -5.25 4.56
CA PRO A 263 -1.39 -5.15 5.99
C PRO A 263 -0.14 -5.24 6.86
N LEU A 264 0.89 -6.00 6.44
CA LEU A 264 2.14 -6.14 7.20
C LEU A 264 2.82 -4.78 7.44
N GLY A 265 2.63 -3.79 6.55
CA GLY A 265 3.19 -2.46 6.71
C GLY A 265 2.56 -1.71 7.89
N LEU A 266 1.28 -1.97 8.14
CA LEU A 266 0.51 -1.47 9.29
C LEU A 266 0.91 -2.20 10.57
N LEU A 267 1.14 -3.52 10.46
CA LEU A 267 1.50 -4.39 11.58
C LEU A 267 2.98 -4.28 12.01
N CYS A 268 3.81 -3.62 11.20
CA CYS A 268 5.23 -3.38 11.48
C CYS A 268 5.54 -1.92 11.83
N LEU A 269 4.54 -1.13 12.24
CA LEU A 269 4.73 0.29 12.54
C LEU A 269 5.74 0.54 13.66
N ASP A 270 5.73 -0.31 14.69
CA ASP A 270 6.66 -0.29 15.81
C ASP A 270 8.02 -0.93 15.48
N LYS A 271 8.06 -1.82 14.48
CA LYS A 271 9.27 -2.56 14.10
C LYS A 271 10.30 -1.70 13.36
N PRO A 272 11.60 -2.02 13.46
CA PRO A 272 12.64 -1.50 12.57
C PRO A 272 12.35 -1.81 11.10
N LEU A 273 12.95 -1.02 10.19
CA LEU A 273 12.80 -1.21 8.75
C LEU A 273 13.31 -2.59 8.29
N TYR A 274 14.45 -3.03 8.82
CA TYR A 274 15.03 -4.34 8.51
C TYR A 274 14.07 -5.49 8.86
N ASP A 275 13.48 -5.45 10.06
CA ASP A 275 12.51 -6.47 10.52
C ASP A 275 11.22 -6.45 9.70
N THR A 276 10.86 -5.30 9.13
CA THR A 276 9.73 -5.17 8.20
C THR A 276 10.00 -5.95 6.90
N PHE A 277 11.24 -5.87 6.38
CA PHE A 277 11.65 -6.66 5.21
C PHE A 277 11.65 -8.16 5.51
N GLU A 278 12.22 -8.59 6.65
CA GLU A 278 12.22 -10.01 7.06
C GLU A 278 10.80 -10.55 7.22
N THR A 279 9.89 -9.77 7.82
CA THR A 279 8.49 -10.14 7.99
C THR A 279 7.80 -10.32 6.64
N ALA A 280 7.93 -9.37 5.72
CA ALA A 280 7.34 -9.46 4.39
C ALA A 280 7.89 -10.67 3.59
N ALA A 281 9.18 -10.96 3.73
CA ALA A 281 9.81 -12.12 3.12
C ALA A 281 9.21 -13.44 3.66
N ALA A 282 9.05 -13.54 4.98
CA ALA A 282 8.47 -14.71 5.63
C ALA A 282 7.02 -15.00 5.17
N TYR A 283 6.22 -13.96 4.90
CA TYR A 283 4.86 -14.13 4.35
C TYR A 283 4.84 -14.36 2.84
N SER A 284 5.85 -13.89 2.10
CA SER A 284 5.97 -14.16 0.66
C SER A 284 6.26 -15.64 0.42
N VAL A 285 7.27 -16.19 1.09
CA VAL A 285 7.77 -17.57 0.84
C VAL A 285 6.75 -18.66 1.14
N VAL A 286 5.71 -18.36 1.92
CA VAL A 286 4.56 -19.25 2.15
C VAL A 286 3.97 -19.78 0.84
N THR A 287 3.97 -18.98 -0.24
CA THR A 287 3.61 -19.51 -1.58
C THR A 287 4.51 -19.03 -2.73
N HIS A 288 5.32 -18.00 -2.54
CA HIS A 288 6.16 -17.41 -3.57
C HIS A 288 7.59 -17.20 -3.05
N VAL A 289 8.46 -18.15 -3.38
CA VAL A 289 9.88 -18.12 -3.00
C VAL A 289 10.78 -17.42 -4.04
N ASP A 290 10.22 -16.99 -5.17
CA ASP A 290 10.97 -16.31 -6.22
C ASP A 290 11.53 -14.97 -5.70
N PRO A 291 12.83 -14.66 -5.93
CA PRO A 291 13.46 -13.41 -5.55
C PRO A 291 12.67 -12.15 -5.91
N ARG A 292 12.05 -12.13 -7.09
CA ARG A 292 11.27 -11.00 -7.62
C ARG A 292 10.02 -10.76 -6.79
N CYS A 293 9.39 -11.83 -6.31
CA CYS A 293 8.24 -11.77 -5.41
C CYS A 293 8.67 -11.27 -4.03
N ILE A 294 9.72 -11.85 -3.45
CA ILE A 294 10.20 -11.52 -2.11
C ILE A 294 10.59 -10.04 -2.02
N ILE A 295 11.40 -9.54 -2.97
CA ILE A 295 11.86 -8.14 -2.93
C ILE A 295 10.70 -7.16 -3.13
N SER A 296 9.72 -7.50 -3.97
CA SER A 296 8.55 -6.65 -4.20
C SER A 296 7.67 -6.57 -2.96
N CYS A 297 7.44 -7.70 -2.28
CA CYS A 297 6.74 -7.74 -0.99
C CYS A 297 7.49 -6.91 0.07
N ALA A 298 8.80 -7.14 0.21
CA ALA A 298 9.63 -6.42 1.19
C ALA A 298 9.56 -4.90 1.01
N ILE A 299 9.80 -4.41 -0.20
CA ILE A 299 9.77 -2.97 -0.47
C ILE A 299 8.35 -2.42 -0.40
N GLY A 300 7.34 -3.13 -0.96
CA GLY A 300 5.95 -2.70 -0.90
C GLY A 300 5.43 -2.52 0.53
N THR A 301 5.69 -3.50 1.40
CA THR A 301 5.38 -3.43 2.84
C THR A 301 6.11 -2.29 3.53
N ALA A 302 7.40 -2.08 3.23
CA ALA A 302 8.18 -0.98 3.79
C ALA A 302 7.69 0.40 3.36
N LEU A 303 7.23 0.56 2.12
CA LEU A 303 6.64 1.81 1.63
C LEU A 303 5.36 2.14 2.42
N ILE A 304 4.46 1.18 2.64
CA ILE A 304 3.26 1.38 3.48
C ILE A 304 3.66 1.83 4.89
N ARG A 305 4.57 1.11 5.54
CA ARG A 305 5.08 1.48 6.87
C ARG A 305 5.68 2.89 6.88
N GLY A 306 6.48 3.21 5.86
CA GLY A 306 7.14 4.51 5.71
C GLY A 306 6.15 5.65 5.48
N LEU A 307 5.08 5.42 4.73
CA LEU A 307 3.99 6.39 4.54
C LEU A 307 3.32 6.72 5.87
N LEU A 308 2.96 5.72 6.68
CA LEU A 308 2.32 5.94 7.97
C LEU A 308 3.25 6.62 8.99
N ARG A 309 4.55 6.28 8.97
CA ARG A 309 5.57 6.90 9.83
C ARG A 309 6.08 8.26 9.34
N GLN A 310 5.53 8.79 8.24
CA GLN A 310 6.02 10.01 7.57
C GLN A 310 7.51 9.95 7.21
N GLN A 311 8.04 8.76 6.95
CA GLN A 311 9.40 8.52 6.45
C GLN A 311 9.44 8.54 4.92
N VAL A 312 8.31 8.27 4.27
CA VAL A 312 8.11 8.38 2.83
C VAL A 312 7.10 9.51 2.58
N ARG A 313 7.59 10.66 2.13
CA ARG A 313 6.81 11.90 1.94
C ARG A 313 6.93 12.45 0.52
N GLN A 314 8.06 12.18 -0.13
CA GLN A 314 8.36 12.62 -1.49
C GLN A 314 9.01 11.48 -2.30
N GLU A 315 9.19 11.70 -3.59
CA GLU A 315 9.66 10.68 -4.53
C GLU A 315 11.05 10.12 -4.20
N ASP A 316 11.95 10.97 -3.69
CA ASP A 316 13.30 10.56 -3.30
C ASP A 316 13.29 9.60 -2.10
N ASP A 317 12.28 9.69 -1.25
CA ASP A 317 12.12 8.76 -0.11
C ASP A 317 11.73 7.36 -0.61
N ILE A 318 10.96 7.27 -1.71
CA ILE A 318 10.66 5.99 -2.38
C ILE A 318 11.94 5.37 -2.92
N ASP A 319 12.77 6.18 -3.60
CA ASP A 319 14.08 5.73 -4.13
C ASP A 319 15.00 5.26 -2.99
N THR A 320 14.96 5.95 -1.85
CA THR A 320 15.69 5.55 -0.63
C THR A 320 15.21 4.21 -0.09
N THR A 321 13.90 4.02 0.09
CA THR A 321 13.34 2.74 0.58
C THR A 321 13.65 1.59 -0.39
N ILE A 322 13.61 1.83 -1.71
CA ILE A 322 14.02 0.84 -2.71
C ILE A 322 15.49 0.48 -2.55
N ALA A 323 16.38 1.47 -2.38
CA ALA A 323 17.80 1.22 -2.20
C ALA A 323 18.09 0.44 -0.91
N GLU A 324 17.40 0.75 0.19
CA GLU A 324 17.48 0.00 1.45
C GLU A 324 17.00 -1.45 1.30
N GLY A 325 15.90 -1.67 0.58
CA GLY A 325 15.41 -3.03 0.29
C GLY A 325 16.38 -3.84 -0.56
N LEU A 326 16.98 -3.23 -1.59
CA LEU A 326 18.01 -3.90 -2.41
C LEU A 326 19.28 -4.19 -1.60
N SER A 327 19.67 -3.30 -0.68
CA SER A 327 20.78 -3.54 0.24
C SER A 327 20.46 -4.71 1.18
N TRP A 328 19.26 -4.73 1.77
CA TRP A 328 18.77 -5.82 2.61
C TRP A 328 18.80 -7.16 1.85
N TRP A 329 18.34 -7.17 0.58
CA TRP A 329 18.32 -8.38 -0.26
C TRP A 329 19.69 -9.06 -0.33
N THR A 330 20.78 -8.29 -0.47
CA THR A 330 22.12 -8.89 -0.57
C THR A 330 22.48 -9.75 0.66
N GLY A 331 22.14 -9.27 1.86
CA GLY A 331 22.35 -10.00 3.11
C GLY A 331 21.39 -11.18 3.26
N TYR A 332 20.10 -10.96 2.92
CA TYR A 332 19.09 -12.00 2.92
C TYR A 332 19.47 -13.17 2.00
N ARG A 333 19.84 -12.86 0.75
CA ARG A 333 20.27 -13.85 -0.25
C ARG A 333 21.55 -14.56 0.17
N ALA A 334 22.53 -13.86 0.73
CA ALA A 334 23.76 -14.48 1.22
C ALA A 334 23.50 -15.54 2.31
N ARG A 335 22.52 -15.30 3.21
CA ARG A 335 22.09 -16.31 4.19
C ARG A 335 21.40 -17.50 3.52
N GLN A 336 20.52 -17.25 2.56
CA GLN A 336 19.84 -18.30 1.82
C GLN A 336 20.80 -19.21 1.04
N MET A 337 21.88 -18.66 0.48
CA MET A 337 22.90 -19.43 -0.26
C MET A 337 23.81 -20.32 0.61
N GLN A 338 23.67 -20.24 1.94
CA GLN A 338 24.35 -21.18 2.84
C GLN A 338 23.72 -22.58 2.76
N ASP A 339 22.47 -22.67 2.35
CA ASP A 339 21.77 -23.92 2.08
C ASP A 339 22.22 -24.50 0.71
N PRO A 340 22.84 -25.70 0.69
CA PRO A 340 23.28 -26.33 -0.56
C PRO A 340 22.17 -26.57 -1.57
N ASP A 341 20.92 -26.81 -1.12
CA ASP A 341 19.79 -27.13 -1.99
C ASP A 341 19.31 -25.92 -2.81
N ARG A 342 19.82 -24.73 -2.48
CA ARG A 342 19.42 -23.44 -3.06
C ARG A 342 20.43 -22.87 -4.04
N ARG A 343 21.58 -23.53 -4.24
CA ARG A 343 22.69 -23.04 -5.07
C ARG A 343 22.31 -22.79 -6.54
N ASP A 344 21.35 -23.55 -7.06
CA ASP A 344 20.89 -23.44 -8.44
C ASP A 344 19.76 -22.42 -8.62
N GLU A 345 19.26 -21.81 -7.54
CA GLU A 345 18.23 -20.78 -7.63
C GLU A 345 18.80 -19.52 -8.30
N PRO A 346 18.11 -18.92 -9.29
CA PRO A 346 18.55 -17.66 -9.86
C PRO A 346 18.50 -16.54 -8.83
N ASP A 347 19.37 -15.56 -8.98
CA ASP A 347 19.34 -14.31 -8.23
C ASP A 347 18.57 -13.21 -8.99
N LEU A 348 18.42 -12.06 -8.36
CA LEU A 348 17.71 -10.91 -8.88
C LEU A 348 18.41 -10.30 -10.10
N ASP A 349 17.70 -10.16 -11.22
CA ASP A 349 18.11 -9.23 -12.28
C ASP A 349 17.81 -7.79 -11.83
N LEU A 350 18.86 -7.12 -11.31
CA LEU A 350 18.76 -5.74 -10.84
C LEU A 350 18.43 -4.73 -11.94
N ALA A 351 18.82 -4.99 -13.18
CA ALA A 351 18.53 -4.10 -14.30
C ALA A 351 17.04 -4.20 -14.67
N GLU A 352 16.50 -5.41 -14.69
CA GLU A 352 15.06 -5.64 -14.86
C GLU A 352 14.24 -5.03 -13.72
N PHE A 353 14.65 -5.24 -12.47
CA PHE A 353 13.96 -4.66 -11.31
C PHE A 353 13.88 -3.13 -11.44
N ARG A 354 15.01 -2.47 -11.67
CA ARG A 354 15.09 -0.99 -11.79
C ARG A 354 14.23 -0.45 -12.92
N ARG A 355 14.19 -1.15 -14.06
CA ARG A 355 13.37 -0.77 -15.22
C ARG A 355 11.86 -0.76 -14.89
N HIS A 356 11.38 -1.68 -14.07
CA HIS A 356 9.96 -1.69 -13.67
C HIS A 356 9.67 -0.80 -12.45
N ALA A 357 10.62 -0.68 -11.52
CA ALA A 357 10.47 0.14 -10.32
C ALA A 357 10.43 1.66 -10.61
N LYS A 358 10.95 2.09 -11.77
CA LYS A 358 11.00 3.49 -12.18
C LYS A 358 10.64 3.64 -13.66
N VAL A 359 9.35 3.48 -13.95
CA VAL A 359 8.79 3.74 -15.29
C VAL A 359 8.37 5.20 -15.47
N GLU A 360 8.44 5.68 -16.72
CA GLU A 360 7.99 7.03 -17.10
C GLU A 360 6.46 7.14 -17.15
N ASN A 361 5.78 6.07 -17.54
CA ASN A 361 4.32 5.97 -17.65
C ASN A 361 3.88 4.49 -17.56
N LEU A 362 2.58 4.25 -17.41
CA LEU A 362 2.01 2.90 -17.31
C LEU A 362 2.18 2.05 -18.58
N ASP A 363 2.27 2.65 -19.77
CA ASP A 363 2.41 1.90 -21.03
C ASP A 363 3.74 1.14 -21.08
N ALA A 364 4.78 1.64 -20.42
CA ALA A 364 6.07 0.97 -20.30
C ALA A 364 5.99 -0.37 -19.54
N LEU A 365 4.95 -0.60 -18.74
CA LEU A 365 4.76 -1.84 -17.99
C LEU A 365 4.05 -2.93 -18.81
N GLN A 366 3.39 -2.56 -19.93
CA GLN A 366 2.64 -3.50 -20.78
C GLN A 366 1.71 -4.39 -19.96
N LEU A 367 0.82 -3.78 -19.17
CA LEU A 367 0.02 -4.46 -18.16
C LEU A 367 -0.90 -5.55 -18.74
N ASP A 368 -1.33 -5.41 -19.98
CA ASP A 368 -2.19 -6.35 -20.69
C ASP A 368 -1.45 -7.37 -21.59
N ASP A 369 -0.11 -7.45 -21.50
CA ASP A 369 0.63 -8.52 -22.19
C ASP A 369 0.21 -9.90 -21.62
N ALA A 370 -0.50 -10.65 -22.47
CA ALA A 370 -1.17 -11.90 -22.15
C ALA A 370 -0.24 -13.00 -21.62
N LEU A 371 1.06 -12.96 -21.93
CA LEU A 371 2.01 -13.97 -21.46
C LEU A 371 2.57 -13.64 -20.07
N LYS A 372 2.49 -12.39 -19.65
CA LYS A 372 3.09 -11.88 -18.40
C LYS A 372 2.13 -10.98 -17.63
N MET A 373 0.84 -11.30 -17.67
CA MET A 373 -0.21 -10.47 -17.09
C MET A 373 -0.03 -10.33 -15.57
N GLY A 374 0.01 -11.46 -14.84
CA GLY A 374 0.27 -11.47 -13.39
C GLY A 374 1.75 -11.39 -12.99
N TYR A 375 2.62 -10.75 -13.80
CA TYR A 375 4.05 -10.66 -13.46
C TYR A 375 4.29 -9.64 -12.34
N VAL A 376 4.93 -10.06 -11.24
CA VAL A 376 5.04 -9.26 -10.01
C VAL A 376 5.62 -7.86 -10.18
N TYR A 377 6.59 -7.68 -11.07
CA TYR A 377 7.18 -6.36 -11.31
C TYR A 377 6.26 -5.38 -12.02
N LYS A 378 5.27 -5.86 -12.77
CA LYS A 378 4.25 -4.99 -13.36
C LYS A 378 3.32 -4.44 -12.29
N THR A 379 2.89 -5.27 -11.36
CA THR A 379 2.12 -4.86 -10.17
C THR A 379 2.93 -3.93 -9.27
N PHE A 380 4.17 -4.30 -8.93
CA PHE A 380 5.04 -3.45 -8.11
C PHE A 380 5.29 -2.09 -8.78
N GLY A 381 5.67 -2.10 -10.07
CA GLY A 381 5.97 -0.91 -10.84
C GLY A 381 4.78 0.03 -11.00
N SER A 382 3.57 -0.51 -11.23
CA SER A 382 2.35 0.30 -11.35
C SER A 382 1.99 0.99 -10.04
N GLY A 383 2.05 0.28 -8.90
CA GLY A 383 1.81 0.87 -7.58
C GLY A 383 2.82 1.97 -7.23
N VAL A 384 4.11 1.72 -7.43
CA VAL A 384 5.17 2.71 -7.19
C VAL A 384 5.01 3.93 -8.11
N HIS A 385 4.67 3.72 -9.38
CA HIS A 385 4.46 4.80 -10.33
C HIS A 385 3.27 5.68 -9.93
N LEU A 386 2.14 5.09 -9.55
CA LEU A 386 0.97 5.84 -9.09
C LEU A 386 1.27 6.65 -7.83
N LEU A 387 2.02 6.09 -6.87
CA LEU A 387 2.44 6.81 -5.67
C LEU A 387 3.30 8.04 -6.01
N ARG A 388 4.21 7.92 -6.98
CA ARG A 388 4.99 9.07 -7.49
C ARG A 388 4.10 10.14 -8.13
N MET A 389 3.16 9.73 -8.97
CA MET A 389 2.20 10.66 -9.58
C MET A 389 1.37 11.40 -8.52
N ALA A 390 0.95 10.69 -7.47
CA ALA A 390 0.23 11.24 -6.33
C ALA A 390 1.06 12.30 -5.57
N MET A 391 2.34 12.02 -5.31
CA MET A 391 3.26 12.96 -4.67
C MET A 391 3.49 14.23 -5.51
N ARG A 392 3.70 14.08 -6.83
CA ARG A 392 3.83 15.23 -7.75
C ARG A 392 2.60 16.11 -7.74
N LYS A 393 1.41 15.51 -7.91
CA LYS A 393 0.12 16.22 -7.85
C LYS A 393 -0.10 16.94 -6.52
N SER A 394 0.35 16.33 -5.41
CA SER A 394 0.24 16.95 -4.08
C SER A 394 1.16 18.17 -3.95
N ALA A 395 2.40 18.08 -4.44
CA ALA A 395 3.34 19.19 -4.45
C ALA A 395 2.84 20.36 -5.31
N ASP A 396 2.32 20.07 -6.51
CA ASP A 396 1.80 21.09 -7.45
C ASP A 396 0.56 21.83 -6.91
N SER A 397 -0.25 21.16 -6.09
CA SER A 397 -1.50 21.71 -5.53
C SER A 397 -1.35 22.33 -4.14
N GLY A 398 -0.12 22.46 -3.63
CA GLY A 398 0.14 22.99 -2.29
C GLY A 398 -0.49 22.15 -1.17
N HIS A 399 -0.64 20.84 -1.37
CA HIS A 399 -1.20 19.89 -0.41
C HIS A 399 -2.63 20.21 0.07
N SER A 400 -3.47 20.83 -0.75
CA SER A 400 -4.89 21.06 -0.41
C SER A 400 -5.65 19.74 -0.23
N LEU A 401 -6.47 19.65 0.83
CA LEU A 401 -7.39 18.52 1.07
C LEU A 401 -8.29 18.24 -0.15
N SER A 402 -8.76 19.29 -0.83
CA SER A 402 -9.60 19.15 -2.03
C SER A 402 -8.86 18.46 -3.18
N ALA A 403 -7.56 18.73 -3.33
CA ALA A 403 -6.73 18.10 -4.34
C ALA A 403 -6.43 16.64 -3.97
N GLN A 404 -6.26 16.34 -2.67
CA GLN A 404 -6.06 14.98 -2.16
C GLN A 404 -7.28 14.08 -2.36
N SER A 405 -8.49 14.59 -2.13
CA SER A 405 -9.72 13.84 -2.39
C SER A 405 -9.99 13.62 -3.89
N ALA A 406 -9.42 14.48 -4.76
CA ALA A 406 -9.66 14.42 -6.21
C ALA A 406 -8.67 13.55 -6.99
N MET A 407 -7.66 12.96 -6.34
CA MET A 407 -6.56 12.26 -7.02
C MET A 407 -6.68 10.73 -7.03
N PHE A 408 -7.29 10.11 -6.01
CA PHE A 408 -7.37 8.65 -5.90
C PHE A 408 -8.09 8.03 -7.12
N GLU A 409 -9.35 8.42 -7.35
CA GLU A 409 -10.18 7.82 -8.40
C GLU A 409 -9.60 8.00 -9.81
N PRO A 410 -9.13 9.18 -10.25
CA PRO A 410 -8.55 9.31 -11.58
C PRO A 410 -7.29 8.48 -11.79
N LEU A 411 -6.42 8.37 -10.78
CA LEU A 411 -5.21 7.54 -10.86
C LEU A 411 -5.57 6.06 -10.94
N MET A 412 -6.46 5.60 -10.06
CA MET A 412 -6.94 4.21 -10.04
C MET A 412 -7.67 3.85 -11.34
N THR A 413 -8.54 4.73 -11.82
CA THR A 413 -9.26 4.53 -13.09
C THR A 413 -8.30 4.41 -14.26
N ASP A 414 -7.24 5.24 -14.33
CA ASP A 414 -6.27 5.10 -15.42
C ASP A 414 -5.53 3.77 -15.39
N LEU A 415 -5.16 3.29 -14.20
CA LEU A 415 -4.52 1.99 -14.02
C LEU A 415 -5.45 0.83 -14.41
N VAL A 416 -6.67 0.82 -13.87
CA VAL A 416 -7.69 -0.21 -14.15
C VAL A 416 -8.00 -0.27 -15.64
N MET A 417 -8.09 0.87 -16.32
CA MET A 417 -8.37 0.92 -17.77
C MET A 417 -7.22 0.38 -18.65
N ARG A 418 -6.03 0.11 -18.10
CA ARG A 418 -4.97 -0.63 -18.82
C ARG A 418 -5.30 -2.11 -19.01
N GLY A 419 -6.26 -2.64 -18.25
CA GLY A 419 -6.61 -4.05 -18.29
C GLY A 419 -5.48 -4.92 -17.73
N GLY A 420 -5.37 -6.15 -18.24
CA GLY A 420 -4.42 -7.13 -17.73
C GLY A 420 -4.85 -7.66 -16.37
N ASP A 421 -3.92 -7.73 -15.43
CA ASP A 421 -4.18 -8.15 -14.04
C ASP A 421 -4.67 -6.96 -13.20
N ALA A 422 -5.78 -6.38 -13.64
CA ALA A 422 -6.20 -5.04 -13.24
C ALA A 422 -6.61 -4.96 -11.76
N ASP A 423 -7.26 -6.00 -11.24
CA ASP A 423 -7.59 -6.19 -9.82
C ASP A 423 -6.34 -6.18 -8.94
N THR A 424 -5.31 -6.98 -9.24
CA THR A 424 -4.10 -7.04 -8.42
C THR A 424 -3.24 -5.79 -8.54
N ASN A 425 -3.08 -5.26 -9.76
CA ASN A 425 -2.39 -3.99 -9.98
C ASN A 425 -3.06 -2.87 -9.17
N ALA A 426 -4.38 -2.80 -9.20
CA ALA A 426 -5.15 -1.81 -8.48
C ALA A 426 -5.19 -2.07 -6.97
N CYS A 427 -5.23 -3.32 -6.50
CA CYS A 427 -5.17 -3.64 -5.07
C CYS A 427 -3.88 -3.11 -4.44
N PHE A 428 -2.73 -3.42 -5.03
CA PHE A 428 -1.44 -2.95 -4.52
C PHE A 428 -1.29 -1.42 -4.63
N ALA A 429 -1.65 -0.83 -5.78
CA ALA A 429 -1.60 0.63 -5.94
C ALA A 429 -2.56 1.36 -5.00
N GLY A 430 -3.76 0.81 -4.81
CA GLY A 430 -4.80 1.31 -3.92
C GLY A 430 -4.35 1.28 -2.46
N ALA A 431 -3.62 0.25 -2.04
CA ALA A 431 -3.01 0.20 -0.71
C ALA A 431 -2.04 1.37 -0.48
N LEU A 432 -1.11 1.60 -1.42
CA LEU A 432 -0.12 2.68 -1.35
C LEU A 432 -0.77 4.07 -1.39
N LEU A 433 -1.68 4.28 -2.32
CA LEU A 433 -2.39 5.55 -2.46
C LEU A 433 -3.27 5.81 -1.24
N GLY A 434 -4.01 4.81 -0.78
CA GLY A 434 -4.84 4.88 0.42
C GLY A 434 -4.05 5.19 1.69
N ALA A 435 -2.88 4.55 1.86
CA ALA A 435 -1.95 4.86 2.96
C ALA A 435 -1.37 6.28 2.86
N TYR A 436 -1.26 6.85 1.66
CA TYR A 436 -0.76 8.20 1.44
C TYR A 436 -1.84 9.28 1.66
N VAL A 437 -3.03 9.11 1.07
CA VAL A 437 -4.12 10.11 1.10
C VAL A 437 -5.08 9.98 2.27
N GLY A 438 -5.19 8.79 2.86
CA GLY A 438 -6.12 8.49 3.95
C GLY A 438 -7.56 8.20 3.52
N TYR A 439 -8.33 7.57 4.40
CA TYR A 439 -9.71 7.10 4.15
C TYR A 439 -10.68 8.23 3.79
N ARG A 440 -10.52 9.39 4.40
CA ARG A 440 -11.33 10.59 4.13
C ARG A 440 -11.22 11.09 2.70
N ALA A 441 -10.10 10.83 2.03
CA ALA A 441 -9.85 11.22 0.65
C ALA A 441 -10.32 10.17 -0.37
N LEU A 442 -10.75 8.98 0.06
CA LEU A 442 -11.27 7.96 -0.84
C LEU A 442 -12.65 8.39 -1.43
N PRO A 443 -12.96 8.01 -2.69
CA PRO A 443 -14.20 8.43 -3.34
C PRO A 443 -15.42 7.89 -2.59
N PRO A 444 -16.33 8.75 -2.09
CA PRO A 444 -17.46 8.30 -1.26
C PRO A 444 -18.32 7.25 -1.97
N HIS A 445 -18.62 7.45 -3.25
CA HIS A 445 -19.43 6.53 -4.03
C HIS A 445 -18.77 5.19 -4.34
N TRP A 446 -17.46 5.05 -4.12
CA TRP A 446 -16.76 3.75 -4.15
C TRP A 446 -16.79 3.12 -2.76
N ARG A 447 -16.32 3.88 -1.76
CA ARG A 447 -16.23 3.46 -0.36
C ARG A 447 -17.56 3.01 0.23
N ASP A 448 -18.61 3.75 -0.03
CA ASP A 448 -19.96 3.50 0.49
C ASP A 448 -20.66 2.37 -0.30
N GLY A 449 -20.13 2.00 -1.47
CA GLY A 449 -20.59 0.89 -2.31
C GLY A 449 -19.77 -0.38 -2.20
N LEU A 450 -18.70 -0.38 -1.40
CA LEU A 450 -17.86 -1.55 -1.16
C LEU A 450 -18.66 -2.60 -0.37
N ARG A 451 -18.81 -3.80 -0.93
CA ARG A 451 -19.51 -4.88 -0.23
C ARG A 451 -18.71 -5.25 1.02
N HIS A 452 -19.41 -5.52 2.12
CA HIS A 452 -18.79 -5.81 3.42
C HIS A 452 -17.94 -4.65 3.99
N GLY A 453 -18.06 -3.42 3.45
CA GLY A 453 -17.33 -2.25 3.95
C GLY A 453 -17.50 -2.00 5.45
N SER A 454 -18.71 -2.16 5.99
CA SER A 454 -18.94 -2.03 7.45
C SER A 454 -18.18 -3.09 8.27
N TRP A 455 -18.04 -4.30 7.74
CA TRP A 455 -17.29 -5.37 8.40
C TRP A 455 -15.78 -5.09 8.33
N LEU A 456 -15.28 -4.66 7.17
CA LEU A 456 -13.88 -4.25 7.00
C LEU A 456 -13.52 -3.10 7.95
N MET A 457 -14.41 -2.11 8.06
CA MET A 457 -14.26 -1.01 9.03
C MET A 457 -14.15 -1.54 10.45
N GLN A 458 -15.01 -2.47 10.87
CA GLN A 458 -14.96 -3.02 12.22
C GLN A 458 -13.61 -3.70 12.51
N LYS A 459 -13.09 -4.53 11.60
CA LYS A 459 -11.78 -5.18 11.79
C LYS A 459 -10.64 -4.17 11.78
N THR A 460 -10.75 -3.14 10.95
CA THR A 460 -9.76 -2.06 10.90
C THR A 460 -9.74 -1.23 12.18
N GLU A 461 -10.91 -0.88 12.73
CA GLU A 461 -10.99 -0.19 14.01
C GLU A 461 -10.44 -1.05 15.15
N GLY A 462 -10.69 -2.36 15.12
CA GLY A 462 -10.05 -3.31 16.05
C GLY A 462 -8.52 -3.24 15.98
N LEU A 463 -7.96 -3.21 14.76
CA LEU A 463 -6.53 -3.01 14.56
C LEU A 463 -6.06 -1.65 15.11
N CYS A 464 -6.77 -0.57 14.81
CA CYS A 464 -6.44 0.77 15.29
C CYS A 464 -6.43 0.86 16.82
N GLN A 465 -7.35 0.17 17.50
CA GLN A 465 -7.37 0.09 18.96
C GLN A 465 -6.17 -0.69 19.51
N LEU A 466 -5.82 -1.83 18.91
CA LEU A 466 -4.64 -2.61 19.31
C LEU A 466 -3.33 -1.84 19.08
N LEU A 467 -3.24 -1.04 18.02
CA LEU A 467 -2.08 -0.19 17.72
C LEU A 467 -2.05 1.10 18.57
N GLY A 468 -3.06 1.37 19.39
CA GLY A 468 -3.14 2.56 20.25
C GLY A 468 -3.38 3.87 19.50
N VAL A 469 -3.88 3.80 18.26
CA VAL A 469 -4.18 4.98 17.41
C VAL A 469 -5.66 5.33 17.38
N ALA A 470 -6.53 4.45 17.92
CA ALA A 470 -7.92 4.73 18.24
C ALA A 470 -8.20 4.44 19.72
N GLU A 471 -9.22 5.10 20.27
CA GLU A 471 -9.74 4.80 21.61
C GLU A 471 -10.57 3.51 21.57
N GLY A 472 -10.48 2.70 22.64
CA GLY A 472 -11.27 1.50 22.82
C GLY A 472 -10.49 0.36 23.47
N THR A 473 -11.15 -0.78 23.63
CA THR A 473 -10.61 -1.98 24.28
C THR A 473 -10.90 -3.23 23.44
N TYR A 474 -10.48 -3.22 22.17
CA TYR A 474 -10.59 -4.38 21.30
C TYR A 474 -9.72 -5.52 21.82
N LYS A 475 -10.26 -6.74 21.76
CA LYS A 475 -9.56 -7.99 22.06
C LYS A 475 -9.99 -9.02 21.03
N GLY A 476 -9.10 -9.34 20.10
CA GLY A 476 -9.43 -10.19 18.96
C GLY A 476 -9.68 -11.65 19.35
N SER A 477 -9.14 -12.12 20.49
CA SER A 477 -9.50 -13.44 21.01
C SER A 477 -11.01 -13.60 21.31
N ASP A 478 -11.69 -12.48 21.59
CA ASP A 478 -13.12 -12.45 21.91
C ASP A 478 -13.97 -12.23 20.64
N ASP A 479 -13.36 -11.74 19.56
CA ASP A 479 -13.96 -11.58 18.24
C ASP A 479 -13.94 -12.91 17.48
N LYS A 480 -15.06 -13.62 17.54
CA LYS A 480 -15.23 -14.93 16.91
C LYS A 480 -14.93 -14.93 15.41
N GLU A 481 -15.07 -13.83 14.70
CA GLU A 481 -14.82 -13.80 13.26
C GLU A 481 -13.32 -13.80 12.92
N THR A 482 -12.44 -13.59 13.90
CA THR A 482 -10.99 -13.71 13.75
C THR A 482 -10.48 -15.15 13.82
N SER A 483 -11.30 -16.09 14.31
CA SER A 483 -10.91 -17.49 14.42
C SER A 483 -10.73 -18.12 13.03
N PRO A 484 -9.96 -19.21 12.90
CA PRO A 484 -9.75 -19.89 11.62
C PRO A 484 -11.04 -20.38 10.94
N ASP A 485 -12.09 -20.69 11.72
CA ASP A 485 -13.41 -21.09 11.23
C ASP A 485 -14.40 -19.90 11.06
N GLY A 486 -13.91 -18.66 11.20
CA GLY A 486 -14.70 -17.43 11.07
C GLY A 486 -15.85 -17.31 12.07
N GLY A 487 -15.81 -18.05 13.18
CA GLY A 487 -16.88 -18.10 14.17
C GLY A 487 -18.13 -18.86 13.73
N ARG A 488 -18.08 -19.57 12.59
CA ARG A 488 -19.21 -20.28 11.97
C ARG A 488 -19.05 -21.80 11.96
N GLY A 489 -17.89 -22.32 12.33
CA GLY A 489 -17.52 -23.71 12.15
C GLY A 489 -17.11 -24.03 10.70
N PHE A 490 -16.41 -25.15 10.52
CA PHE A 490 -16.02 -25.61 9.18
C PHE A 490 -17.21 -26.25 8.46
N PRO A 491 -17.51 -25.82 7.22
CA PRO A 491 -18.57 -26.43 6.43
C PRO A 491 -18.17 -27.83 5.95
N THR A 492 -19.18 -28.69 5.82
CA THR A 492 -19.05 -30.00 5.15
C THR A 492 -18.95 -29.82 3.64
N GLU A 493 -18.44 -30.83 2.93
CA GLU A 493 -18.38 -30.84 1.46
C GLU A 493 -19.76 -30.65 0.84
N LYS A 494 -20.79 -31.29 1.41
CA LYS A 494 -22.18 -31.11 0.96
C LYS A 494 -22.65 -29.65 1.08
N GLN A 495 -22.31 -28.96 2.17
CA GLN A 495 -22.67 -27.54 2.33
C GLN A 495 -21.92 -26.65 1.33
N MET A 496 -20.68 -27.00 0.98
CA MET A 496 -19.94 -26.30 -0.06
C MET A 496 -20.56 -26.52 -1.44
N ASP A 497 -20.95 -27.75 -1.77
CA ASP A 497 -21.65 -28.06 -3.02
C ASP A 497 -22.98 -27.29 -3.13
N GLU A 498 -23.75 -27.21 -2.04
CA GLU A 498 -24.98 -26.44 -1.96
C GLU A 498 -24.73 -24.94 -2.23
N LYS A 499 -23.68 -24.35 -1.65
CA LYS A 499 -23.31 -22.95 -1.91
C LYS A 499 -22.94 -22.70 -3.37
N VAL A 500 -22.16 -23.59 -3.97
CA VAL A 500 -21.78 -23.49 -5.39
C VAL A 500 -23.02 -23.60 -6.28
N MET A 501 -23.93 -24.52 -5.97
CA MET A 501 -25.20 -24.66 -6.70
C MET A 501 -26.07 -23.40 -6.59
N LEU A 502 -26.15 -22.77 -5.40
CA LEU A 502 -26.88 -21.52 -5.21
C LEU A 502 -26.27 -20.37 -6.02
N LEU A 503 -24.94 -20.25 -6.05
CA LEU A 503 -24.25 -19.27 -6.88
C LEU A 503 -24.57 -19.48 -8.36
N GLN A 504 -24.51 -20.72 -8.86
CA GLN A 504 -24.86 -21.06 -10.24
C GLN A 504 -26.31 -20.70 -10.58
N ALA A 505 -27.25 -20.99 -9.68
CA ALA A 505 -28.65 -20.63 -9.85
C ALA A 505 -28.86 -19.10 -9.91
N ASP A 506 -28.18 -18.34 -9.04
CA ASP A 506 -28.24 -16.87 -9.06
C ASP A 506 -27.64 -16.28 -10.35
N MET A 507 -26.51 -16.80 -10.81
CA MET A 507 -25.90 -16.41 -12.09
C MET A 507 -26.86 -16.64 -13.26
N ALA A 508 -27.50 -17.83 -13.31
CA ALA A 508 -28.47 -18.16 -14.36
C ALA A 508 -29.68 -17.22 -14.33
N ARG A 509 -30.22 -16.91 -13.14
CA ARG A 509 -31.32 -15.95 -12.97
C ARG A 509 -30.94 -14.56 -13.47
N ARG A 510 -29.78 -14.03 -13.06
CA ARG A 510 -29.28 -12.71 -13.49
C ARG A 510 -29.08 -12.64 -15.01
N GLN A 511 -28.60 -13.71 -15.64
CA GLN A 511 -28.46 -13.77 -17.09
C GLN A 511 -29.81 -13.72 -17.82
N GLN A 512 -30.83 -14.42 -17.31
CA GLN A 512 -32.19 -14.36 -17.85
C GLN A 512 -32.79 -12.94 -17.72
N GLU A 513 -32.57 -12.28 -16.58
CA GLU A 513 -33.03 -10.90 -16.35
C GLU A 513 -32.39 -9.92 -17.35
N ARG A 514 -31.07 -10.01 -17.58
CA ARG A 514 -30.37 -9.19 -18.58
C ARG A 514 -30.93 -9.41 -19.99
N THR A 515 -31.08 -10.66 -20.40
CA THR A 515 -31.63 -11.02 -21.72
C THR A 515 -33.03 -10.43 -21.92
N ARG A 516 -33.89 -10.50 -20.89
CA ARG A 516 -35.24 -9.89 -20.92
C ARG A 516 -35.17 -8.36 -21.05
N MET A 517 -34.25 -7.70 -20.36
CA MET A 517 -34.07 -6.24 -20.45
C MET A 517 -33.58 -5.82 -21.83
N GLU A 518 -32.63 -6.55 -22.42
CA GLU A 518 -32.12 -6.30 -23.77
C GLU A 518 -33.22 -6.46 -24.83
N GLU A 519 -34.02 -7.53 -24.75
CA GLU A 519 -35.17 -7.75 -25.64
C GLU A 519 -36.23 -6.63 -25.51
N GLN A 520 -36.52 -6.18 -24.29
CA GLN A 520 -37.44 -5.07 -24.05
C GLN A 520 -36.89 -3.73 -24.58
N GLY A 521 -35.59 -3.48 -24.41
CA GLY A 521 -34.89 -2.32 -24.95
C GLY A 521 -34.91 -2.28 -26.48
N GLN A 522 -34.65 -3.43 -27.13
CA GLN A 522 -34.74 -3.56 -28.58
C GLN A 522 -36.17 -3.36 -29.11
N LYS A 523 -37.19 -3.86 -28.40
CA LYS A 523 -38.60 -3.63 -28.75
C LYS A 523 -38.98 -2.14 -28.64
N LYS A 524 -38.52 -1.44 -27.61
CA LYS A 524 -38.71 0.02 -27.46
C LYS A 524 -37.95 0.83 -28.54
N GLY A 525 -36.74 0.40 -28.90
CA GLY A 525 -35.95 1.02 -29.97
C GLY A 525 -36.57 0.85 -31.37
N LYS A 526 -37.19 -0.30 -31.64
CA LYS A 526 -37.93 -0.55 -32.91
C LYS A 526 -39.25 0.21 -33.00
N GLY A 527 -39.89 0.53 -31.87
CA GLY A 527 -41.15 1.30 -31.82
C GLY A 527 -41.01 2.79 -32.19
N ILE A 528 -39.80 3.35 -32.15
CA ILE A 528 -39.53 4.76 -32.49
C ILE A 528 -39.18 4.94 -33.98
N GLY A 529 -38.87 3.85 -34.69
CA GLY A 529 -38.47 3.87 -36.11
C GLY A 529 -39.61 3.89 -37.15
N TRP A 530 -40.87 3.71 -36.74
CA TRP A 530 -42.00 3.54 -37.66
C TRP A 530 -42.94 4.76 -37.80
N LEU A 531 -42.57 5.93 -37.25
CA LEU A 531 -43.39 7.16 -37.29
C LEU A 531 -42.71 8.35 -37.99
N LYS A 532 -41.70 8.11 -38.81
CA LYS A 532 -41.08 9.13 -39.67
C LYS A 532 -40.90 8.67 -41.11
N TRP A 533 -41.99 8.47 -41.84
CA TRP A 533 -42.02 8.66 -43.30
C TRP A 533 -43.36 9.29 -43.70
N LYS A 534 -43.28 10.25 -44.63
CA LYS A 534 -44.25 11.27 -45.04
C LYS A 534 -45.63 10.78 -45.44
#